data_AF-A0A078FNY8-F1
#
_entry.id   AF-A0A078FNY8-F1
#
_cell.length_a   1.000
_cell.length_b   1.000
_cell.length_c   1.000
_cell.angle_alpha   90.00
_cell.angle_beta   90.00
_cell.angle_gamma   90.00
#
_symmetry.space_group_name_H-M   'P 1'
#
loop_
_entity.id
_entity.type
_entity.pdbx_description
1 polymer ?
#
loop_
_entity_poly.entity_id
_entity_poly.type
_entity_poly.pdbx_seq_one_letter_code
_entity_poly.pdbx_strand_id
1 'polypeptide(L)' 'MKSSIQLDHNSMTFKTDYLQLVNLLEEDDEDKWPSLLAEFDEFHLICSMFTFCSISFTPRSLNF' A
#
# COMPACT_ATOMS: atom_id res chain seq x y z
N MET A 1 -4.40 7.36 1.05
CA MET A 1 -5.41 6.29 1.22
C MET A 1 -6.50 6.67 2.21
N LYS A 2 -6.18 7.18 3.41
CA LYS A 2 -7.19 7.68 4.37
C LYS A 2 -8.15 8.72 3.79
N SER A 3 -7.65 9.62 2.95
CA SER A 3 -8.48 10.60 2.23
C SER A 3 -9.49 9.95 1.28
N SER A 4 -9.17 8.81 0.65
CA SER A 4 -10.11 8.08 -0.21
C SER A 4 -11.23 7.43 0.60
N ILE A 5 -10.95 6.95 1.81
CA ILE A 5 -11.97 6.42 2.74
C ILE A 5 -12.92 7.55 3.15
N GLN A 6 -12.40 8.74 3.41
CA GLN A 6 -13.21 9.93 3.71
C GLN A 6 -14.07 10.41 2.53
N LEU A 7 -13.80 9.91 1.31
CA LEU A 7 -14.54 10.20 0.09
C LEU A 7 -15.49 9.05 -0.30
N ASP A 8 -15.76 8.10 0.61
CA ASP A 8 -16.62 6.93 0.39
C ASP A 8 -16.18 6.03 -0.79
N HIS A 9 -14.88 6.02 -1.11
CA HIS A 9 -14.34 5.06 -2.07
C HIS A 9 -14.24 3.67 -1.44
N ASN A 10 -14.95 2.70 -2.02
CA ASN A 10 -14.98 1.31 -1.53
C ASN A 10 -13.87 0.43 -2.11
N SER A 11 -13.14 0.91 -3.12
CA SER A 11 -12.01 0.22 -3.72
C SER A 11 -10.85 1.18 -4.00
N MET A 12 -9.63 0.66 -3.90
CA MET A 12 -8.41 1.45 -4.12
C MET A 12 -7.34 0.57 -4.75
N THR A 13 -6.71 1.09 -5.80
CA THR A 13 -5.45 0.55 -6.33
C THR A 13 -4.38 1.61 -6.16
N PHE A 14 -3.42 1.33 -5.29
CA PHE A 14 -2.25 2.18 -5.06
C PHE A 14 -1.16 1.83 -6.07
N LYS A 15 -0.63 2.85 -6.74
CA LYS A 15 0.49 2.69 -7.67
C LYS A 15 1.70 3.38 -7.08
N THR A 16 2.83 2.69 -7.05
CA THR A 16 4.09 3.23 -6.55
C THR A 16 5.22 2.93 -7.53
N ASP A 17 6.16 3.84 -7.67
CA ASP A 17 7.41 3.62 -8.38
C ASP A 17 8.50 2.97 -7.52
N TYR A 18 8.15 2.59 -6.29
CA TYR A 18 9.05 1.90 -5.40
C TYR A 18 8.83 0.38 -5.38
N LEU A 19 9.51 -0.30 -6.30
CA LEU A 19 9.38 -1.76 -6.50
C LEU A 19 9.67 -2.58 -5.23
N GLN A 20 10.67 -2.17 -4.44
CA GLN A 20 11.04 -2.89 -3.22
C GLN A 20 9.89 -2.92 -2.20
N LEU A 21 9.12 -1.84 -2.09
CA LEU A 21 7.96 -1.77 -1.21
C LEU A 21 6.82 -2.68 -1.69
N VAL A 22 6.59 -2.75 -3.00
CA VAL A 22 5.58 -3.66 -3.58
C VAL A 22 5.92 -5.10 -3.22
N ASN A 23 7.17 -5.51 -3.49
CA ASN A 23 7.61 -6.87 -3.21
C ASN A 23 7.53 -7.19 -1.72
N LEU A 24 7.93 -6.26 -0.85
CA LEU A 24 7.94 -6.47 0.59
C LEU A 24 6.52 -6.70 1.16
N LEU A 25 5.53 -5.97 0.64
CA LEU A 25 4.12 -6.11 1.03
C LEU A 25 3.43 -7.33 0.39
N GLU A 26 3.84 -7.73 -0.81
CA GLU A 26 3.25 -8.90 -1.51
C GLU A 26 3.86 -10.24 -1.05
N GLU A 27 5.14 -10.27 -0.69
CA GLU A 27 5.87 -11.48 -0.30
C GLU A 27 5.81 -11.76 1.22
N ASP A 28 5.05 -10.96 1.99
CA ASP A 28 4.92 -11.07 3.46
C ASP A 28 6.29 -11.01 4.17
N ASP A 29 7.18 -10.17 3.64
CA ASP A 29 8.60 -10.06 4.01
C ASP A 29 8.87 -8.83 4.90
N GLU A 30 7.83 -8.33 5.56
CA GLU A 30 7.83 -7.11 6.39
C GLU A 30 8.83 -7.19 7.55
N ASP A 31 9.10 -8.39 8.05
CA ASP A 31 10.11 -8.69 9.06
C ASP A 31 11.53 -8.26 8.67
N LYS A 32 11.82 -8.11 7.37
CA LYS A 32 13.12 -7.61 6.90
C LYS A 32 13.37 -6.19 7.37
N TRP A 33 12.31 -5.40 7.56
CA TRP A 33 12.36 -3.97 7.87
C TRP A 33 11.67 -3.67 9.21
N PRO A 34 12.26 -4.11 10.34
CA PRO A 34 11.62 -4.05 11.65
C PRO A 34 11.32 -2.62 12.12
N SER A 35 12.04 -1.62 11.60
CA SER A 35 11.78 -0.20 11.89
C SER A 35 10.50 0.33 11.27
N LEU A 36 9.88 -0.41 10.34
CA LEU A 36 8.68 0.00 9.58
C LEU A 36 7.45 -0.84 9.90
N LEU A 37 7.52 -1.75 10.88
CA LEU A 37 6.42 -2.64 11.25
C LEU A 37 5.15 -1.88 11.64
N ALA A 38 5.29 -0.77 12.39
CA ALA A 38 4.14 0.05 12.79
C ALA A 38 3.44 0.68 11.58
N GLU A 39 4.20 1.09 10.58
CA GLU A 39 3.71 1.64 9.33
C GLU A 39 3.04 0.56 8.46
N PHE A 40 3.55 -0.67 8.46
CA PHE A 40 2.90 -1.79 7.76
C PHE A 40 1.59 -2.20 8.43
N ASP A 41 1.56 -2.28 9.76
CA ASP A 41 0.31 -2.51 10.52
C ASP A 41 -0.75 -1.46 10.18
N GLU A 42 -0.35 -0.18 10.12
CA GLU A 42 -1.23 0.91 9.72
C GLU A 42 -1.70 0.76 8.27
N PHE A 43 -0.80 0.38 7.36
CA PHE A 43 -1.14 0.13 5.95
C PHE A 43 -2.19 -0.98 5.80
N HIS A 44 -1.99 -2.12 6.46
CA HIS A 44 -2.92 -3.25 6.45
C HIS A 44 -4.27 -2.87 7.05
N LEU A 45 -4.27 -2.15 8.17
CA LEU A 45 -5.49 -1.64 8.77
C LEU A 45 -6.26 -0.77 7.77
N ILE A 46 -5.59 0.17 7.11
CA ILE A 46 -6.22 1.05 6.11
C ILE A 46 -6.74 0.23 4.92
N CYS A 47 -5.98 -0.74 4.42
CA CYS A 47 -6.42 -1.61 3.32
C CYS A 47 -7.66 -2.43 3.70
N SER A 48 -7.76 -2.90 4.94
CA SER A 48 -8.92 -3.67 5.43
C SER A 48 -10.22 -2.85 5.45
N MET A 49 -10.14 -1.52 5.43
CA MET A 49 -11.31 -0.64 5.35
C MET A 49 -11.91 -0.55 3.95
N PHE A 50 -11.20 -1.02 2.91
CA PHE A 50 -11.71 -1.10 1.55
C PHE A 50 -12.26 -2.50 1.26
N THR A 51 -13.29 -2.58 0.40
CA THR A 51 -13.76 -3.88 -0.14
C THR A 51 -12.72 -4.51 -1.07
N PHE A 52 -11.93 -3.68 -1.74
CA PHE A 52 -10.82 -4.10 -2.58
C PHE A 52 -9.65 -3.14 -2.44
N CYS A 53 -8.50 -3.63 -1.97
CA CYS A 53 -7.25 -2.88 -1.87
C CYS A 53 -6.17 -3.63 -2.66
N SER A 54 -5.42 -2.94 -3.52
CA SER A 54 -4.24 -3.50 -4.15
C SER A 54 -3.13 -2.47 -4.25
N ILE A 55 -1.88 -2.95 -4.31
CA ILE A 55 -0.69 -2.16 -4.62
C ILE A 55 -0.08 -2.69 -5.91
N SER A 56 0.48 -1.82 -6.74
CA SER A 56 1.21 -2.24 -7.94
C SER A 56 2.35 -1.30 -8.28
N PHE A 57 3.37 -1.84 -8.93
CA PHE A 57 4.46 -1.03 -9.46
C PHE A 57 4.01 -0.17 -10.66
N THR A 58 4.50 1.06 -10.74
CA THR A 58 4.42 1.91 -11.93
C THR A 58 5.79 2.57 -12.16
N PRO A 59 6.29 2.69 -13.40
CA PRO A 59 7.52 3.43 -13.66
C PRO A 59 7.46 4.86 -13.10
N ARG A 60 8.60 5.37 -12.59
CA ARG A 60 8.71 6.75 -12.06
C ARG A 60 8.30 7.82 -13.07
N SER A 61 8.53 7.57 -14.36
CA SER A 61 8.07 8.45 -15.46
C SER A 61 6.55 8.54 -15.59
N LEU A 62 5.80 7.66 -14.93
CA LEU A 62 4.34 7.62 -14.89
C LEU A 62 3.78 7.93 -13.48
N ASN A 63 4.64 8.26 -12.51
CA ASN A 63 4.28 8.60 -11.13
C ASN A 63 4.61 10.09 -10.86
N PHE A 64 3.65 10.98 -11.13
CA PHE A 64 3.80 12.44 -11.04
C PHE A 64 3.16 13.02 -9.77
#